data_AF-A0A2V7JQM1-F1
#
_entry.id   AF-A0A2V7JQM1-F1
#
_cell.length_a   1.000
_cell.length_b   1.000
_cell.length_c   1.000
_cell.angle_alpha   90.00
_cell.angle_beta   90.00
_cell.angle_gamma   90.00
#
_symmetry.space_group_name_H-M   'P 1'
#
loop_
_entity.id
_entity.type
_entity.pdbx_description
1 polymer ?
#
loop_
_entity_poly.entity_id
_entity_poly.type
_entity_poly.pdbx_seq_one_letter_code
_entity_poly.pdbx_strand_id
1 'polypeptide(L)'
;MTDKYTFPDAFLWGTATSAYQIEGSPTADGAGRSIWHRFSHTPGNTWLDQTGDIACDHYRRYKDDVATMAELGTNAYRFSIAWGRIYPEGTGAVNKKGIDFYSRLVDELLKKGIKPNVTLYHWDLPEALDDRGGWLNRDIADWFCDYAVTMWDALGDRVEMWTTLNEPWVVTDGGYLSGVLAPGHSNLFEAPIATHNLMRA
;
A
#
# COMPACT_ATOMS: atom_id res chain seq x y z
N MET A 1 -17.45 -33.95 -22.80
CA MET A 1 -18.19 -32.85 -22.19
C MET A 1 -17.23 -32.17 -21.23
N THR A 2 -17.01 -30.87 -21.34
CA THR A 2 -16.22 -30.14 -20.34
C THR A 2 -17.12 -29.89 -19.14
N ASP A 3 -16.69 -30.32 -17.95
CA ASP A 3 -17.41 -30.05 -16.72
C ASP A 3 -17.56 -28.53 -16.53
N LYS A 4 -18.79 -28.09 -16.25
CA LYS A 4 -19.09 -26.68 -16.00
C LYS A 4 -18.90 -26.40 -14.50
N TYR A 5 -17.83 -25.69 -14.16
CA TYR A 5 -17.62 -25.19 -12.81
C TYR A 5 -18.49 -23.96 -12.56
N THR A 6 -19.27 -23.99 -11.49
CA THR A 6 -20.14 -22.88 -11.06
C THR A 6 -19.70 -22.45 -9.67
N PHE A 7 -19.52 -21.16 -9.47
CA PHE A 7 -19.15 -20.56 -8.19
C PHE A 7 -20.39 -20.13 -7.42
N PRO A 8 -20.30 -19.92 -6.09
CA PRO A 8 -21.41 -19.34 -5.32
C PRO A 8 -21.88 -18.00 -5.89
N ASP A 9 -23.18 -17.71 -5.79
CA ASP A 9 -23.78 -16.49 -6.38
C ASP A 9 -23.14 -15.19 -5.87
N ALA A 10 -22.68 -15.18 -4.62
CA ALA A 10 -22.03 -14.04 -3.97
C ALA A 10 -20.49 -14.07 -4.06
N PHE A 11 -19.91 -14.88 -4.95
CA PHE A 11 -18.46 -14.97 -5.09
C PHE A 11 -17.85 -13.64 -5.57
N LEU A 12 -16.79 -13.19 -4.90
CA LEU A 12 -16.08 -11.98 -5.28
C LEU A 12 -15.02 -12.29 -6.35
N TRP A 13 -15.18 -11.67 -7.51
CA TRP A 13 -14.23 -11.66 -8.60
C TRP A 13 -13.59 -10.27 -8.67
N GLY A 14 -12.35 -10.18 -8.18
CA GLY A 14 -11.66 -8.91 -8.06
C GLY A 14 -10.29 -8.88 -8.72
N THR A 15 -9.76 -7.67 -8.82
CA THR A 15 -8.39 -7.35 -9.21
C THR A 15 -7.65 -6.73 -8.01
N ALA A 16 -6.32 -6.71 -8.06
CA ALA A 16 -5.50 -6.20 -6.96
C ALA A 16 -4.33 -5.34 -7.47
N THR A 17 -3.99 -4.30 -6.72
CA THR A 17 -2.85 -3.39 -6.99
C THR A 17 -2.16 -2.97 -5.69
N SER A 18 -1.08 -2.20 -5.81
CA SER A 18 -0.37 -1.56 -4.70
C SER A 18 -0.11 -0.08 -5.03
N ALA A 19 -0.20 0.78 -4.02
CA ALA A 19 -0.07 2.23 -4.14
C ALA A 19 1.21 2.63 -4.90
N TYR A 20 2.39 2.27 -4.40
CA TYR A 20 3.65 2.66 -5.05
C TYR A 20 3.83 2.09 -6.46
N GLN A 21 3.19 0.95 -6.77
CA GLN A 21 3.34 0.29 -8.07
C GLN A 21 2.51 0.95 -9.17
N ILE A 22 1.43 1.67 -8.84
CA ILE A 22 0.51 2.22 -9.86
C ILE A 22 0.20 3.71 -9.70
N GLU A 23 0.25 4.28 -8.49
CA GLU A 23 -0.23 5.65 -8.24
C GLU A 23 0.58 6.69 -9.01
N GLY A 24 1.91 6.60 -8.93
CA GLY A 24 2.77 7.72 -9.32
C GLY A 24 2.60 8.93 -8.41
N SER A 25 3.28 10.03 -8.75
CA SER A 25 3.21 11.30 -8.01
C SER A 25 3.48 11.14 -6.50
N PRO A 26 4.63 10.54 -6.11
CA PRO A 26 4.87 10.09 -4.73
C PRO A 26 4.91 11.22 -3.69
N THR A 27 5.21 12.45 -4.11
CA THR A 27 5.28 13.64 -3.24
C THR A 27 4.19 14.67 -3.50
N ALA A 28 3.22 14.36 -4.36
CA ALA A 28 2.13 15.28 -4.67
C ALA A 28 1.28 15.57 -3.43
N ASP A 29 0.76 16.80 -3.37
CA ASP A 29 -0.16 17.24 -2.33
C ASP A 29 0.36 17.07 -0.89
N GLY A 30 1.68 17.18 -0.71
CA GLY A 30 2.33 17.14 0.60
C GLY A 30 2.61 15.72 1.11
N ALA A 31 2.50 14.70 0.25
CA ALA A 31 2.89 13.33 0.60
C ALA A 31 4.39 13.22 0.90
N GLY A 32 4.72 12.44 1.94
CA GLY A 32 6.09 12.06 2.27
C GLY A 32 6.58 10.91 1.39
N ARG A 33 7.90 10.88 1.15
CA ARG A 33 8.56 9.82 0.38
C ARG A 33 8.52 8.50 1.15
N SER A 34 8.50 7.38 0.43
CA SER A 34 8.62 6.05 1.02
C SER A 34 10.05 5.50 0.90
N ILE A 35 10.34 4.41 1.62
CA ILE A 35 11.59 3.64 1.46
C ILE A 35 11.78 3.17 0.02
N TRP A 36 10.70 2.89 -0.72
CA TRP A 36 10.78 2.52 -2.12
C TRP A 36 11.17 3.68 -3.03
N HIS A 37 10.77 4.92 -2.69
CA HIS A 37 11.24 6.11 -3.40
C HIS A 37 12.75 6.28 -3.21
N ARG A 38 13.26 6.18 -1.98
CA ARG A 38 14.70 6.19 -1.70
C ARG A 38 15.42 5.06 -2.44
N PHE A 39 14.93 3.84 -2.32
CA PHE A 39 15.55 2.64 -2.89
C PHE A 39 15.61 2.69 -4.41
N SER A 40 14.52 3.06 -5.10
CA SER A 40 14.50 3.13 -6.57
C SER A 40 15.33 4.26 -7.16
N HIS A 41 15.62 5.31 -6.37
CA HIS A 41 16.50 6.41 -6.77
C HIS A 41 17.98 6.14 -6.47
N THR A 42 18.30 4.97 -5.92
CA THR A 42 19.68 4.53 -5.71
C THR A 42 20.15 3.73 -6.93
N PRO A 43 21.23 4.15 -7.62
CA PRO A 43 21.68 3.49 -8.85
C PRO A 43 21.92 1.98 -8.68
N GLY A 44 21.39 1.18 -9.60
CA GLY A 44 21.57 -0.28 -9.63
C GLY A 44 20.63 -1.08 -8.73
N ASN A 45 19.79 -0.43 -7.92
CA ASN A 45 18.84 -1.12 -7.04
C ASN A 45 17.58 -1.62 -7.76
N THR A 46 17.23 -1.01 -8.90
CA THR A 46 16.11 -1.44 -9.73
C THR A 46 16.57 -1.72 -11.15
N TRP A 47 15.78 -2.54 -11.85
CA TRP A 47 16.05 -2.85 -13.25
C TRP A 47 16.03 -1.56 -14.08
N LEU A 48 17.14 -1.26 -14.76
CA LEU A 48 17.31 -0.04 -15.58
C LEU A 48 16.99 1.25 -14.81
N ASP A 49 17.25 1.29 -13.49
CA ASP A 49 17.01 2.46 -12.63
C ASP A 49 15.57 2.99 -12.70
N GLN A 50 14.60 2.10 -12.93
CA GLN A 50 13.19 2.46 -12.97
C GLN A 50 12.69 2.92 -11.59
N THR A 51 11.81 3.93 -11.59
CA THR A 51 11.21 4.52 -10.38
C THR A 51 9.68 4.42 -10.40
N GLY A 52 9.06 4.64 -9.24
CA GLY A 52 7.62 4.76 -9.08
C GLY A 52 7.06 6.17 -9.31
N ASP A 53 7.83 7.10 -9.90
CA ASP A 53 7.42 8.52 -9.96
C ASP A 53 6.23 8.76 -10.88
N ILE A 54 6.16 8.01 -11.98
CA ILE A 54 5.02 8.02 -12.90
C ILE A 54 4.18 6.77 -12.70
N ALA A 55 4.81 5.59 -12.67
CA ALA A 55 4.13 4.30 -12.60
C ALA A 55 3.02 4.19 -13.67
N CYS A 56 1.76 3.99 -13.25
CA CYS A 56 0.60 4.01 -14.15
C CYS A 56 -0.16 5.35 -14.12
N ASP A 57 0.32 6.34 -13.35
CA ASP A 57 -0.31 7.64 -13.13
C ASP A 57 -1.74 7.53 -12.56
N HIS A 58 -2.02 6.45 -11.81
CA HIS A 58 -3.33 6.16 -11.23
C HIS A 58 -3.79 7.27 -10.27
N TYR A 59 -2.87 7.99 -9.61
CA TYR A 59 -3.20 9.13 -8.76
C TYR A 59 -4.06 10.18 -9.48
N ARG A 60 -3.83 10.36 -10.78
CA ARG A 60 -4.58 11.29 -11.63
C ARG A 60 -5.69 10.60 -12.43
N ARG A 61 -5.53 9.30 -12.71
CA ARG A 61 -6.35 8.53 -13.66
C ARG A 61 -7.33 7.56 -13.04
N TYR A 62 -7.43 7.50 -11.71
CA TYR A 62 -8.23 6.49 -11.00
C TYR A 62 -9.68 6.34 -11.50
N LYS A 63 -10.32 7.41 -11.98
CA LYS A 63 -11.68 7.33 -12.55
C LYS A 63 -11.75 6.49 -13.81
N ASP A 64 -10.74 6.61 -14.69
CA ASP A 64 -10.65 5.85 -15.93
C ASP A 64 -10.32 4.38 -15.62
N ASP A 65 -9.45 4.15 -14.63
CA ASP A 65 -9.11 2.80 -14.18
C ASP A 65 -10.33 2.09 -13.54
N VAL A 66 -11.09 2.78 -12.70
CA VAL A 66 -12.33 2.26 -12.10
C VAL A 66 -13.40 2.03 -13.17
N ALA A 67 -13.51 2.88 -14.18
CA ALA A 67 -14.38 2.64 -15.32
C ALA A 67 -14.00 1.35 -16.07
N THR A 68 -12.70 1.14 -16.29
CA THR A 68 -12.17 -0.09 -16.91
C THR A 68 -12.49 -1.33 -16.09
N MET A 69 -12.38 -1.27 -14.76
CA MET A 69 -12.78 -2.38 -13.88
C MET A 69 -14.27 -2.73 -14.01
N ALA A 70 -15.12 -1.71 -14.09
CA ALA A 70 -16.56 -1.88 -14.28
C ALA A 70 -16.88 -2.51 -15.65
N GLU A 71 -16.18 -2.10 -16.72
CA GLU A 71 -16.29 -2.70 -18.05
C GLU A 71 -15.82 -4.16 -18.09
N LEU A 72 -14.76 -4.49 -17.34
CA LEU A 72 -14.29 -5.86 -17.17
C LEU A 72 -15.28 -6.74 -16.39
N GLY A 73 -16.17 -6.14 -15.60
CA GLY A 73 -17.19 -6.83 -14.81
C GLY A 73 -16.68 -7.35 -13.47
N THR A 74 -15.61 -6.76 -12.91
CA THR A 74 -15.18 -7.10 -11.54
C THR A 74 -16.16 -6.55 -10.51
N ASN A 75 -16.29 -7.23 -9.37
CA ASN A 75 -17.17 -6.81 -8.28
C ASN A 75 -16.42 -6.50 -6.98
N ALA A 76 -15.09 -6.64 -7.00
CA ALA A 76 -14.20 -6.24 -5.90
C ALA A 76 -12.90 -5.66 -6.44
N TYR A 77 -12.30 -4.73 -5.71
CA TYR A 77 -10.99 -4.19 -6.02
C TYR A 77 -10.15 -4.06 -4.74
N ARG A 78 -9.02 -4.77 -4.73
CA ARG A 78 -8.03 -4.66 -3.66
C ARG A 78 -6.98 -3.62 -4.03
N PHE A 79 -6.79 -2.63 -3.17
CA PHE A 79 -5.73 -1.64 -3.33
C PHE A 79 -5.08 -1.35 -1.97
N SER A 80 -3.86 -0.80 -1.98
CA SER A 80 -3.23 -0.34 -0.75
C SER A 80 -3.23 1.18 -0.61
N ILE A 81 -3.02 1.65 0.61
CA ILE A 81 -2.84 3.07 0.93
C ILE A 81 -1.35 3.33 1.13
N ALA A 82 -0.84 4.39 0.51
CA ALA A 82 0.51 4.88 0.76
C ALA A 82 0.56 5.60 2.11
N TRP A 83 1.21 4.99 3.11
CA TRP A 83 1.31 5.55 4.46
C TRP A 83 1.91 6.96 4.44
N GLY A 84 2.97 7.20 3.66
CA GLY A 84 3.59 8.52 3.51
C GLY A 84 2.64 9.60 2.98
N ARG A 85 1.57 9.20 2.28
CA ARG A 85 0.52 10.13 1.82
C ARG A 85 -0.40 10.58 2.95
N ILE A 86 -0.60 9.75 3.98
CA ILE A 86 -1.45 10.03 5.15
C ILE A 86 -0.64 10.73 6.24
N TYR A 87 0.56 10.22 6.53
CA TYR A 87 1.52 10.83 7.44
C TYR A 87 2.84 11.08 6.70
N PRO A 88 3.09 12.32 6.24
CA PRO A 88 4.31 12.66 5.52
C PRO A 88 5.59 12.41 6.31
N GLU A 89 5.54 12.70 7.62
CA GLU A 89 6.63 12.42 8.58
C GLU A 89 6.50 11.03 9.25
N GLY A 90 5.63 10.17 8.68
CA GLY A 90 5.30 8.83 9.16
C GLY A 90 4.39 8.75 10.37
N THR A 91 4.39 9.78 11.20
CA THR A 91 3.51 9.96 12.38
C THR A 91 3.13 11.43 12.52
N GLY A 92 2.20 11.75 13.42
CA GLY A 92 1.93 13.13 13.84
C GLY A 92 0.86 13.83 13.02
N ALA A 93 1.23 14.79 12.17
CA ALA A 93 0.27 15.60 11.43
C ALA A 93 -0.29 14.83 10.22
N VAL A 94 -1.62 14.67 10.18
CA VAL A 94 -2.33 14.03 9.07
C VAL A 94 -2.38 14.95 7.85
N ASN A 95 -2.01 14.42 6.68
CA ASN A 95 -2.23 15.07 5.41
C ASN A 95 -3.64 14.76 4.86
N LYS A 96 -4.56 15.69 5.07
CA LYS A 96 -5.96 15.56 4.64
C LYS A 96 -6.12 15.31 3.13
N LYS A 97 -5.28 15.95 2.30
CA LYS A 97 -5.35 15.75 0.83
C LYS A 97 -5.03 14.31 0.44
N GLY A 98 -4.18 13.64 1.24
CA GLY A 98 -3.89 12.23 1.08
C GLY A 98 -5.09 11.33 1.35
N ILE A 99 -5.79 11.58 2.46
CA ILE A 99 -7.05 10.90 2.78
C ILE A 99 -8.09 11.16 1.68
N ASP A 100 -8.20 12.41 1.20
CA ASP A 100 -9.19 12.79 0.19
C ASP A 100 -9.00 12.00 -1.12
N PHE A 101 -7.78 11.63 -1.50
CA PHE A 101 -7.55 10.77 -2.66
C PHE A 101 -8.20 9.40 -2.48
N TYR A 102 -7.94 8.71 -1.37
CA TYR A 102 -8.50 7.39 -1.10
C TYR A 102 -10.01 7.44 -0.88
N SER A 103 -10.54 8.48 -0.22
CA SER A 103 -11.99 8.65 -0.09
C SER A 103 -12.66 8.77 -1.47
N ARG A 104 -12.10 9.57 -2.39
CA ARG A 104 -12.65 9.68 -3.75
C ARG A 104 -12.54 8.39 -4.54
N LEU A 105 -11.47 7.62 -4.36
CA LEU A 105 -11.32 6.30 -4.98
C LEU A 105 -12.40 5.34 -4.47
N VAL A 106 -12.60 5.26 -3.15
CA VAL A 106 -13.67 4.46 -2.53
C VAL A 106 -15.05 4.88 -3.05
N ASP A 107 -15.33 6.18 -3.12
CA ASP A 107 -16.60 6.69 -3.65
C ASP A 107 -16.83 6.31 -5.11
N GLU A 108 -15.79 6.38 -5.96
CA GLU A 108 -15.90 6.01 -7.37
C GLU A 108 -16.11 4.50 -7.54
N LEU A 109 -15.43 3.66 -6.74
CA LEU A 109 -15.63 2.20 -6.74
C LEU A 109 -17.07 1.83 -6.35
N LEU A 110 -17.57 2.38 -5.25
CA LEU A 110 -18.92 2.10 -4.76
C LEU A 110 -19.99 2.59 -5.73
N LYS A 111 -19.78 3.74 -6.39
CA LYS A 111 -20.66 4.23 -7.46
C LYS A 111 -20.76 3.26 -8.63
N LYS A 112 -19.74 2.45 -8.88
CA LYS A 112 -19.72 1.38 -9.90
C LYS A 112 -20.14 0.00 -9.37
N GLY A 113 -20.51 -0.10 -8.09
CA GLY A 113 -20.87 -1.37 -7.46
C GLY A 113 -19.69 -2.29 -7.20
N ILE A 114 -18.46 -1.75 -7.18
CA ILE A 114 -17.23 -2.50 -6.92
C ILE A 114 -16.90 -2.39 -5.44
N LYS A 115 -16.78 -3.53 -4.75
CA LYS A 115 -16.45 -3.55 -3.32
C LYS A 115 -14.97 -3.23 -3.07
N PRO A 116 -14.63 -2.20 -2.27
CA PRO A 116 -13.25 -1.92 -1.90
C PRO A 116 -12.72 -2.97 -0.91
N ASN A 117 -11.49 -3.43 -1.13
CA ASN A 117 -10.69 -4.18 -0.16
C ASN A 117 -9.39 -3.42 0.09
N VAL A 118 -9.29 -2.75 1.24
CA VAL A 118 -8.18 -1.85 1.55
C VAL A 118 -7.05 -2.60 2.24
N THR A 119 -5.85 -2.51 1.69
CA THR A 119 -4.61 -2.99 2.31
C THR A 119 -3.89 -1.82 3.00
N LEU A 120 -3.71 -1.89 4.32
CA LEU A 120 -3.10 -0.79 5.08
C LEU A 120 -1.60 -0.64 4.79
N TYR A 121 -0.86 -1.75 4.71
CA TYR A 121 0.57 -1.72 4.41
C TYR A 121 0.94 -2.62 3.24
N HIS A 122 1.56 -2.03 2.23
CA HIS A 122 2.09 -2.74 1.06
C HIS A 122 3.49 -2.23 0.68
N TRP A 123 4.38 -2.30 1.68
CA TRP A 123 5.85 -2.16 1.57
C TRP A 123 6.38 -0.74 1.44
N ASP A 124 5.52 0.25 1.26
CA ASP A 124 5.85 1.65 1.06
C ASP A 124 5.93 2.44 2.38
N LEU A 125 6.72 1.91 3.33
CA LEU A 125 6.97 2.56 4.62
C LEU A 125 7.47 4.01 4.40
N PRO A 126 6.96 5.01 5.16
CA PRO A 126 7.48 6.37 5.09
C PRO A 126 8.98 6.41 5.38
N GLU A 127 9.72 7.12 4.54
CA GLU A 127 11.16 7.30 4.67
C GLU A 127 11.54 7.89 6.04
N ALA A 128 10.70 8.80 6.56
CA ALA A 128 10.88 9.41 7.87
C ALA A 128 10.80 8.41 9.04
N LEU A 129 10.15 7.25 8.87
CA LEU A 129 10.16 6.17 9.88
C LEU A 129 11.36 5.25 9.72
N ASP A 130 11.80 5.02 8.48
CA ASP A 130 13.02 4.28 8.19
C ASP A 130 14.25 4.95 8.83
N ASP A 131 14.31 6.28 8.78
CA ASP A 131 15.33 7.08 9.47
C ASP A 131 15.32 6.94 11.00
N ARG A 132 14.21 6.42 11.56
CA ARG A 132 14.05 6.09 12.99
C ARG A 132 14.21 4.60 13.27
N GLY A 133 14.71 3.83 12.31
CA GLY A 133 14.93 2.38 12.41
C GLY A 133 13.86 1.51 11.72
N GLY A 134 12.81 2.11 11.16
CA GLY A 134 11.78 1.40 10.40
C GLY A 134 11.20 0.20 11.14
N TRP A 135 11.14 -0.96 10.48
CA TRP A 135 10.64 -2.20 11.09
C TRP A 135 11.56 -2.78 12.18
N LEU A 136 12.78 -2.27 12.34
CA LEU A 136 13.67 -2.66 13.44
C LEU A 136 13.33 -1.90 14.73
N ASN A 137 12.61 -0.78 14.63
CA ASN A 137 12.16 -0.03 15.78
C ASN A 137 10.91 -0.69 16.40
N ARG A 138 10.91 -0.91 17.71
CA ARG A 138 9.78 -1.49 18.44
C ARG A 138 8.50 -0.64 18.37
N ASP A 139 8.65 0.68 18.27
CA ASP A 139 7.54 1.64 18.28
C ASP A 139 6.74 1.63 16.96
N ILE A 140 7.27 1.01 15.90
CA ILE A 140 6.63 0.95 14.58
C ILE A 140 5.23 0.33 14.61
N ALA A 141 4.99 -0.62 15.52
CA ALA A 141 3.69 -1.25 15.67
C ALA A 141 2.64 -0.27 16.22
N ASP A 142 3.05 0.62 17.14
CA ASP A 142 2.16 1.64 17.69
C ASP A 142 1.93 2.76 16.66
N TRP A 143 2.96 3.14 15.89
CA TRP A 143 2.81 4.08 14.77
C TRP A 143 1.89 3.53 13.68
N PHE A 144 1.98 2.23 13.38
CA PHE A 144 1.07 1.57 12.45
C PHE A 144 -0.36 1.56 12.98
N CYS A 145 -0.55 1.32 14.28
CA CYS A 145 -1.87 1.38 14.92
C CYS A 145 -2.51 2.76 14.76
N ASP A 146 -1.79 3.86 15.04
CA ASP A 146 -2.28 5.23 14.88
C ASP A 146 -2.70 5.52 13.42
N TYR A 147 -1.91 5.01 12.47
CA TYR A 147 -2.22 5.08 11.04
C TYR A 147 -3.44 4.25 10.65
N ALA A 148 -3.56 3.02 11.14
CA ALA A 148 -4.70 2.15 10.89
C ALA A 148 -6.00 2.77 11.44
N VAL A 149 -5.97 3.33 12.66
CA VAL A 149 -7.10 4.04 13.27
C VAL A 149 -7.50 5.24 12.45
N THR A 150 -6.55 6.06 11.99
CA THR A 150 -6.84 7.23 11.15
C THR A 150 -7.55 6.83 9.85
N MET A 151 -7.11 5.75 9.21
CA MET A 151 -7.75 5.26 7.98
C MET A 151 -9.10 4.60 8.24
N TRP A 152 -9.26 3.91 9.37
CA TRP A 152 -10.55 3.38 9.80
C TRP A 152 -11.56 4.51 10.05
N ASP A 153 -11.18 5.55 10.78
CA ASP A 153 -12.06 6.70 11.05
C ASP A 153 -12.46 7.43 9.76
N ALA A 154 -11.58 7.44 8.75
CA ALA A 154 -11.83 8.11 7.48
C ALA A 154 -12.68 7.31 6.48
N LEU A 155 -12.55 5.98 6.46
CA LEU A 155 -13.10 5.13 5.39
C LEU A 155 -13.94 3.94 5.89
N GLY A 156 -13.88 3.63 7.19
CA GLY A 156 -14.53 2.46 7.80
C GLY A 156 -16.06 2.51 7.76
N ASP A 157 -16.64 3.66 7.46
CA ASP A 157 -18.07 3.82 7.21
C ASP A 157 -18.54 3.16 5.89
N ARG A 158 -17.61 2.94 4.95
CA ARG A 158 -17.88 2.48 3.58
C ARG A 158 -17.03 1.28 3.14
N VAL A 159 -15.92 0.99 3.82
CA VAL A 159 -15.02 -0.12 3.51
C VAL A 159 -15.23 -1.28 4.48
N GLU A 160 -15.73 -2.40 3.97
CA GLU A 160 -16.00 -3.61 4.76
C GLU A 160 -14.80 -4.56 4.87
N MET A 161 -13.91 -4.57 3.85
CA MET A 161 -12.80 -5.51 3.77
C MET A 161 -11.47 -4.80 3.99
N TRP A 162 -10.75 -5.23 5.02
CA TRP A 162 -9.45 -4.68 5.39
C TRP A 162 -8.40 -5.78 5.45
N THR A 163 -7.25 -5.52 4.84
CA THR A 163 -6.04 -6.33 4.93
C THR A 163 -5.00 -5.50 5.69
N THR A 164 -4.48 -5.99 6.81
CA THR A 164 -3.49 -5.23 7.59
C THR A 164 -2.17 -5.12 6.84
N LEU A 165 -1.49 -6.26 6.62
CA LEU A 165 -0.18 -6.32 6.00
C LEU A 165 -0.21 -7.21 4.76
N ASN A 166 0.38 -6.73 3.65
CA ASN A 166 0.69 -7.58 2.50
C ASN A 166 2.05 -8.27 2.67
N GLU A 167 2.06 -9.59 2.56
CA GLU A 167 3.27 -10.42 2.45
C GLU A 167 4.39 -10.04 3.46
N PRO A 168 4.16 -10.16 4.78
CA PRO A 168 5.17 -9.84 5.81
C PRO A 168 6.50 -10.59 5.61
N TRP A 169 6.42 -11.81 5.06
CA TRP A 169 7.60 -12.60 4.71
C TRP A 169 8.45 -11.92 3.64
N VAL A 170 7.86 -11.35 2.59
CA VAL A 170 8.60 -10.66 1.51
C VAL A 170 9.23 -9.36 2.02
N VAL A 171 8.54 -8.62 2.88
CA VAL A 171 9.11 -7.43 3.55
C VAL A 171 10.35 -7.80 4.33
N THR A 172 10.29 -8.91 5.07
CA THR A 172 11.40 -9.39 5.88
C THR A 172 12.55 -9.91 5.02
N ASP A 173 12.27 -10.86 4.13
CA ASP A 173 13.28 -11.54 3.33
C ASP A 173 13.93 -10.58 2.33
N GLY A 174 13.14 -9.87 1.54
CA GLY A 174 13.63 -8.94 0.55
C GLY A 174 14.22 -7.68 1.15
N GLY A 175 13.59 -7.13 2.19
CA GLY A 175 13.95 -5.82 2.77
C GLY A 175 15.07 -5.88 3.80
N TYR A 176 15.17 -6.96 4.58
CA TYR A 176 16.08 -7.05 5.73
C TYR A 176 17.05 -8.24 5.73
N LEU A 177 16.79 -9.31 4.96
CA LEU A 177 17.67 -10.48 4.91
C LEU A 177 18.56 -10.50 3.65
N SER A 178 17.95 -10.47 2.47
CA SER A 178 18.63 -10.54 1.18
C SER A 178 19.00 -9.16 0.64
N GLY A 179 18.24 -8.12 1.00
CA GLY A 179 18.47 -6.73 0.59
C GLY A 179 18.08 -6.43 -0.86
N VAL A 180 17.33 -7.32 -1.52
CA VAL A 180 16.90 -7.13 -2.91
C VAL A 180 15.67 -6.22 -3.05
N LEU A 181 14.99 -5.89 -1.95
CA LEU A 181 13.89 -4.94 -1.88
C LEU A 181 14.20 -3.84 -0.86
N ALA A 182 13.47 -2.72 -0.92
CA ALA A 182 13.58 -1.66 0.08
C ALA A 182 13.33 -2.19 1.52
N PRO A 183 14.07 -1.73 2.54
CA PRO A 183 15.11 -0.69 2.50
C PRO A 183 16.49 -1.16 2.00
N GLY A 184 16.66 -2.43 1.63
CA GLY A 184 17.90 -2.95 1.04
C GLY A 184 18.91 -3.44 2.07
N HIS A 185 18.46 -3.80 3.27
CA HIS A 185 19.33 -4.34 4.30
C HIS A 185 19.59 -5.84 4.05
N SER A 186 20.84 -6.27 4.28
CA SER A 186 21.25 -7.67 4.15
C SER A 186 21.82 -8.19 5.47
N ASN A 187 20.97 -8.39 6.47
CA ASN A 187 21.40 -8.73 7.83
C ASN A 187 20.51 -9.82 8.48
N LEU A 188 21.11 -10.99 8.75
CA LEU A 188 20.44 -12.13 9.35
C LEU A 188 19.82 -11.83 10.73
N PHE A 189 20.38 -10.88 11.48
CA PHE A 189 19.90 -10.52 12.82
C PHE A 189 18.74 -9.52 12.79
N GLU A 190 18.59 -8.77 11.70
CA GLU A 190 17.52 -7.79 11.54
C GLU A 190 16.20 -8.46 11.13
N ALA A 191 16.26 -9.48 10.29
CA ALA A 191 15.09 -10.24 9.83
C ALA A 191 14.13 -10.69 10.95
N PRO A 192 14.57 -11.35 12.04
CA PRO A 192 13.65 -11.73 13.12
C PRO A 192 13.04 -10.54 13.87
N ILE A 193 13.77 -9.41 13.97
CA ILE A 193 13.27 -8.18 14.63
C ILE A 193 12.18 -7.55 13.76
N ALA A 194 12.45 -7.36 12.46
CA ALA A 194 11.48 -6.85 11.51
C ALA A 194 10.23 -7.73 11.45
N THR A 195 10.41 -9.05 11.37
CA THR A 195 9.30 -10.03 11.40
C THR A 195 8.45 -9.84 12.65
N HIS A 196 9.09 -9.76 13.82
CA HIS A 196 8.37 -9.64 15.08
C HIS A 196 7.55 -8.36 15.15
N ASN A 197 8.11 -7.23 14.74
CA ASN A 197 7.41 -5.96 14.75
C ASN A 197 6.29 -5.89 13.70
N LEU A 198 6.48 -6.50 12.51
CA LEU A 198 5.41 -6.70 11.55
C LEU A 198 4.26 -7.51 12.16
N MET A 199 4.53 -8.60 12.88
CA MET A 199 3.47 -9.40 13.50
C MET A 199 2.77 -8.72 14.69
N ARG A 200 3.35 -7.66 15.25
CA ARG A 200 2.72 -6.83 16.29
C ARG A 200 1.81 -5.75 15.72
N ALA A 201 2.09 -5.31 14.49
CA ALA A 201 1.35 -4.29 13.75
C ALA A 201 0.05 -4.87 13.18
#